data_AF-A0A356MPU3-F1
#
_entry.id   AF-A0A356MPU3-F1
#
_cell.length_a   1.000
_cell.length_b   1.000
_cell.length_c   1.000
_cell.angle_alpha   90.00
_cell.angle_beta   90.00
_cell.angle_gamma   90.00
#
_symmetry.space_group_name_H-M   'P 1'
#
loop_
_entity.id
_entity.type
_entity.pdbx_description
1 polymer ?
#
loop_
_entity_poly.entity_id
_entity_poly.type
_entity_poly.pdbx_seq_one_letter_code
_entity_poly.pdbx_strand_id
1 'polypeptide(L)'
;AFYRVLPRRIARIEEAELQRFIEFKKILAGFLFAYLIFLSGWSLFTWAYDLFAGSDWSLHDPNDFFYNDFFTALILVDVLLLVISFRYLSDFGLVFRNCGFIIGTILLRRALVIEPWHALAYEATSALLALLVLLLHRGLTSREPED
;
A
#
# COMPACT_ATOMS: atom_id res chain seq x y z
N ALA A 1 -0.15 43.54 10.83
CA ALA A 1 -1.48 43.01 10.46
C ALA A 1 -1.57 42.74 8.95
N PHE A 2 -0.60 42.00 8.37
CA PHE A 2 -0.44 41.90 6.91
C PHE A 2 -0.43 40.45 6.35
N TYR A 3 -0.69 39.43 7.18
CA TYR A 3 -0.65 38.02 6.75
C TYR A 3 -2.00 37.36 6.46
N ARG A 4 -3.11 38.11 6.43
CA ARG A 4 -4.47 37.51 6.37
C ARG A 4 -5.09 37.38 4.97
N VAL A 5 -4.36 37.66 3.90
CA VAL A 5 -4.92 37.59 2.54
C VAL A 5 -4.01 36.77 1.63
N LEU A 6 -3.92 35.46 1.90
CA LEU A 6 -3.52 34.52 0.86
C LEU A 6 -4.69 34.41 -0.14
N PRO A 7 -4.43 34.49 -1.46
CA PRO A 7 -5.48 34.52 -2.46
C PRO A 7 -6.21 33.18 -2.52
N ARG A 8 -7.52 33.20 -2.22
CA ARG A 8 -8.49 32.08 -2.36
C ARG A 8 -8.41 31.28 -3.68
N ARG A 9 -7.73 31.79 -4.71
CA ARG A 9 -7.51 31.07 -5.98
C ARG A 9 -6.54 29.89 -5.84
N ILE A 10 -5.54 29.95 -4.95
CA ILE A 10 -4.56 28.86 -4.77
C ILE A 10 -5.20 27.69 -4.02
N ALA A 11 -5.93 27.98 -2.94
CA ALA A 11 -6.67 26.97 -2.16
C ALA A 11 -7.72 26.21 -3.00
N ARG A 12 -8.39 26.88 -3.95
CA ARG A 12 -9.38 26.22 -4.81
C ARG A 12 -8.74 25.29 -5.85
N ILE A 13 -7.52 25.60 -6.33
CA ILE A 13 -6.77 24.71 -7.22
C ILE A 13 -6.33 23.46 -6.44
N GLU A 14 -5.86 23.64 -5.21
CA GLU A 14 -5.51 22.55 -4.29
C GLU A 14 -6.70 21.67 -3.93
N GLU A 15 -7.88 22.25 -3.64
CA GLU A 15 -9.11 21.49 -3.41
C GLU A 15 -9.53 20.69 -4.66
N ALA A 16 -9.43 21.25 -5.86
CA ALA A 16 -9.75 20.54 -7.11
C ALA A 16 -8.75 19.41 -7.43
N GLU A 17 -7.47 19.58 -7.09
CA GLU A 17 -6.45 18.52 -7.18
C GLU A 17 -6.67 17.41 -6.15
N LEU A 18 -7.00 17.78 -4.91
CA LEU A 18 -7.32 16.85 -3.84
C LEU A 18 -8.57 16.02 -4.17
N GLN A 19 -9.62 16.65 -4.72
CA GLN A 19 -10.84 15.93 -5.13
C GLN A 19 -10.54 14.91 -6.24
N ARG A 20 -9.73 15.27 -7.24
CA ARG A 20 -9.28 14.32 -8.28
C ARG A 20 -8.47 13.16 -7.71
N PHE A 21 -7.60 13.43 -6.72
CA PHE A 21 -6.85 12.39 -6.02
C PHE A 21 -7.76 11.44 -5.23
N ILE A 22 -8.77 11.97 -4.53
CA ILE A 22 -9.75 11.16 -3.79
C ILE A 22 -10.61 10.33 -4.76
N GLU A 23 -11.05 10.91 -5.88
CA GLU A 23 -11.81 10.20 -6.90
C GLU A 23 -11.00 9.05 -7.49
N PHE A 24 -9.71 9.28 -7.77
CA PHE A 24 -8.81 8.22 -8.22
C PHE A 24 -8.69 7.10 -7.18
N LYS A 25 -8.47 7.45 -5.90
CA LYS A 25 -8.43 6.46 -4.81
C LYS A 25 -9.70 5.63 -4.73
N LYS A 26 -10.86 6.25 -4.94
CA LYS A 26 -12.16 5.55 -5.00
C LYS A 26 -12.24 4.59 -6.18
N ILE A 27 -11.83 5.00 -7.37
CA ILE A 27 -11.82 4.13 -8.55
C ILE A 27 -10.88 2.95 -8.31
N LEU A 28 -9.69 3.21 -7.76
CA LEU A 28 -8.72 2.16 -7.45
C LEU A 28 -9.26 1.17 -6.41
N ALA A 29 -9.90 1.67 -5.35
CA ALA A 29 -10.55 0.83 -4.36
C ALA A 29 -11.69 0.00 -4.96
N GLY A 30 -12.48 0.58 -5.88
CA GLY A 30 -13.53 -0.13 -6.61
C GLY A 30 -12.98 -1.24 -7.51
N PHE A 31 -11.91 -0.96 -8.25
CA PHE A 31 -11.21 -1.95 -9.07
C PHE A 31 -10.63 -3.08 -8.22
N LEU A 32 -9.94 -2.73 -7.13
CA LEU A 32 -9.41 -3.71 -6.19
C LEU A 32 -10.53 -4.59 -5.63
N PHE A 33 -11.64 -3.99 -5.18
CA PHE A 33 -12.77 -4.74 -4.66
C PHE A 33 -13.31 -5.74 -5.69
N ALA A 34 -13.53 -5.31 -6.94
CA ALA A 34 -13.97 -6.19 -8.01
C ALA A 34 -12.96 -7.32 -8.29
N TYR A 35 -11.66 -7.00 -8.31
CA TYR A 35 -10.59 -7.98 -8.50
C TYR A 35 -10.54 -9.00 -7.36
N LEU A 36 -10.76 -8.59 -6.11
CA LEU A 36 -10.79 -9.48 -4.96
C LEU A 36 -11.99 -10.43 -5.00
N ILE A 37 -13.17 -9.94 -5.41
CA ILE A 37 -14.34 -10.79 -5.63
C ILE A 37 -14.07 -11.81 -6.75
N PHE A 38 -13.41 -11.39 -7.83
CA PHE A 38 -13.01 -12.29 -8.91
C PHE A 38 -12.03 -13.37 -8.42
N LEU A 39 -10.95 -13.00 -7.72
CA LEU A 39 -9.99 -13.95 -7.14
C LEU A 39 -10.65 -14.92 -6.16
N SER A 40 -11.52 -14.41 -5.30
CA SER A 40 -12.28 -15.23 -4.35
C SER A 40 -13.17 -16.23 -5.08
N GLY A 41 -13.94 -15.79 -6.08
CA GLY A 41 -14.77 -16.66 -6.90
C GLY A 41 -13.96 -17.70 -7.68
N TRP A 42 -12.81 -17.29 -8.24
CA TRP A 42 -11.92 -18.19 -8.96
C TRP A 42 -11.33 -19.27 -8.04
N SER A 43 -10.77 -18.88 -6.90
CA SER A 43 -10.20 -19.81 -5.92
C SER A 43 -11.25 -20.79 -5.36
N LEU A 44 -12.45 -20.28 -5.06
CA LEU A 44 -13.56 -21.13 -4.63
C LEU A 44 -14.01 -22.11 -5.71
N PHE A 45 -14.06 -21.66 -6.97
CA PHE A 45 -14.43 -22.52 -8.09
C PHE A 45 -13.41 -23.63 -8.32
N THR A 46 -12.11 -23.30 -8.34
CA THR A 46 -11.04 -24.29 -8.52
C THR A 46 -11.02 -25.29 -7.37
N TRP A 47 -11.14 -24.81 -6.13
CA TRP A 47 -11.23 -25.68 -4.95
C TRP A 47 -12.45 -26.60 -5.00
N ALA A 48 -13.63 -26.07 -5.36
CA ALA A 48 -14.84 -26.87 -5.50
C ALA A 48 -14.72 -27.91 -6.62
N TYR A 49 -14.12 -27.54 -7.75
CA TYR A 49 -13.88 -28.45 -8.87
C TYR A 49 -12.97 -29.62 -8.45
N ASP A 50 -11.86 -29.33 -7.76
CA ASP A 50 -10.92 -30.34 -7.26
C ASP A 50 -11.59 -31.30 -6.27
N LEU A 51 -12.49 -30.79 -5.42
CA LEU A 51 -13.28 -31.61 -4.50
C LEU A 51 -14.15 -32.64 -5.24
N PHE A 52 -14.78 -32.26 -6.37
CA PHE A 52 -15.61 -33.16 -7.16
C PHE A 52 -14.80 -34.09 -8.09
N ALA A 53 -13.60 -33.68 -8.51
CA ALA A 53 -12.73 -34.45 -9.38
C ALA A 53 -11.99 -35.60 -8.67
N GLY A 54 -12.04 -35.67 -7.34
CA GLY A 54 -11.47 -36.78 -6.56
C GLY A 54 -9.94 -36.73 -6.46
N SER A 55 -9.32 -35.56 -6.65
CA SER A 55 -7.87 -35.36 -6.44
C SER A 55 -7.50 -35.45 -4.95
N ASP A 56 -6.30 -35.93 -4.66
CA ASP A 56 -5.77 -36.09 -3.29
C ASP A 56 -5.96 -34.81 -2.46
N TRP A 57 -6.79 -34.91 -1.42
CA TRP A 57 -7.24 -33.79 -0.59
C TRP A 57 -6.12 -33.18 0.26
N SER A 58 -4.95 -33.81 0.32
CA SER A 58 -3.83 -33.40 1.17
C SER A 58 -2.87 -32.40 0.54
N LEU A 59 -3.04 -32.04 -0.74
CA LEU A 59 -2.10 -31.18 -1.48
C LEU A 59 -2.64 -29.79 -1.83
N HIS A 60 -3.94 -29.53 -1.68
CA HIS A 60 -4.54 -28.23 -2.03
C HIS A 60 -5.27 -27.61 -0.83
N ASP A 61 -4.50 -26.92 0.03
CA ASP A 61 -5.11 -26.00 0.99
C ASP A 61 -5.62 -24.76 0.24
N PRO A 62 -6.93 -24.48 0.20
CA PRO A 62 -7.47 -23.29 -0.44
C PRO A 62 -6.88 -21.98 0.12
N ASN A 63 -6.32 -21.99 1.34
CA ASN A 63 -5.60 -20.84 1.89
C ASN A 63 -4.41 -20.45 1.04
N ASP A 64 -3.59 -21.39 0.58
CA ASP A 64 -2.32 -21.06 -0.05
C ASP A 64 -2.52 -20.32 -1.37
N PHE A 65 -3.45 -20.80 -2.20
CA PHE A 65 -3.74 -20.20 -3.50
C PHE A 65 -4.50 -18.87 -3.35
N PHE A 66 -5.52 -18.79 -2.48
CA PHE A 66 -6.27 -17.56 -2.28
C PHE A 66 -5.40 -16.45 -1.68
N TYR A 67 -4.68 -16.74 -0.59
CA TYR A 67 -3.95 -15.71 0.13
C TYR A 67 -2.75 -15.19 -0.66
N ASN A 68 -2.04 -16.03 -1.43
CA ASN A 68 -0.90 -15.53 -2.18
C ASN A 68 -1.30 -14.43 -3.18
N ASP A 69 -2.33 -14.70 -3.98
CA ASP A 69 -2.81 -13.78 -5.01
C ASP A 69 -3.52 -12.56 -4.41
N PHE A 70 -4.39 -12.77 -3.41
CA PHE A 70 -5.10 -11.71 -2.70
C PHE A 70 -4.13 -10.65 -2.17
N PHE A 71 -3.10 -11.09 -1.45
CA PHE A 71 -2.21 -10.15 -0.80
C PHE A 71 -1.14 -9.58 -1.75
N THR A 72 -0.79 -10.29 -2.82
CA THR A 72 0.02 -9.70 -3.91
C THR A 72 -0.72 -8.53 -4.55
N ALA A 73 -2.05 -8.64 -4.72
CA ALA A 73 -2.89 -7.55 -5.18
C ALA A 73 -2.84 -6.33 -4.25
N LEU A 74 -2.91 -6.56 -2.93
CA LEU A 74 -2.82 -5.49 -1.91
C LEU A 74 -1.49 -4.75 -1.97
N ILE A 75 -0.37 -5.47 -2.12
CA ILE A 75 0.95 -4.85 -2.34
C ILE A 75 0.94 -3.96 -3.60
N LEU A 76 0.38 -4.46 -4.70
CA LEU A 76 0.36 -3.73 -5.95
C LEU A 76 -0.46 -2.44 -5.84
N VAL A 77 -1.59 -2.48 -5.12
CA VAL A 77 -2.39 -1.27 -4.84
C VAL A 77 -1.62 -0.28 -3.97
N ASP A 78 -0.93 -0.72 -2.94
CA ASP A 78 -0.11 0.15 -2.11
C ASP A 78 0.99 0.84 -2.95
N VAL A 79 1.70 0.10 -3.80
CA VAL A 79 2.71 0.67 -4.70
C VAL A 79 2.08 1.62 -5.73
N LEU A 80 0.92 1.29 -6.28
CA LEU A 80 0.23 2.15 -7.23
C LEU A 80 -0.19 3.47 -6.56
N LEU A 81 -0.75 3.39 -5.34
CA LEU A 81 -1.07 4.55 -4.51
C LEU A 81 0.17 5.43 -4.26
N LEU A 82 1.36 4.84 -4.11
CA LEU A 82 2.61 5.60 -3.98
C LEU A 82 2.94 6.39 -5.24
N VAL A 83 2.98 5.69 -6.39
CA VAL A 83 3.35 6.27 -7.68
C VAL A 83 2.42 7.42 -8.03
N ILE A 84 1.14 7.26 -7.75
CA ILE A 84 0.16 8.33 -7.93
C ILE A 84 0.37 9.44 -6.92
N SER A 85 0.63 9.13 -5.66
CA SER A 85 0.93 10.15 -4.65
C SER A 85 2.15 11.00 -5.05
N PHE A 86 3.17 10.41 -5.69
CA PHE A 86 4.32 11.13 -6.24
C PHE A 86 3.92 12.17 -7.30
N ARG A 87 2.88 11.89 -8.09
CA ARG A 87 2.39 12.81 -9.13
C ARG A 87 1.75 14.08 -8.57
N TYR A 88 1.31 14.04 -7.29
CA TYR A 88 0.56 15.11 -6.62
C TYR A 88 1.29 15.70 -5.39
N LEU A 89 2.28 15.02 -4.80
CA LEU A 89 3.14 15.57 -3.75
C LEU A 89 4.39 16.21 -4.38
N SER A 90 4.48 17.53 -4.31
CA SER A 90 5.67 18.29 -4.74
C SER A 90 6.80 18.32 -3.69
N ASP A 91 6.56 17.79 -2.50
CA ASP A 91 7.54 17.75 -1.41
C ASP A 91 8.22 16.37 -1.34
N PHE A 92 9.54 16.38 -1.59
CA PHE A 92 10.38 15.19 -1.59
C PHE A 92 10.42 14.46 -0.24
N GLY A 93 10.35 15.17 0.88
CA GLY A 93 10.34 14.61 2.24
C GLY A 93 9.04 13.87 2.55
N LEU A 94 7.91 14.41 2.10
CA LEU A 94 6.61 13.76 2.18
C LEU A 94 6.55 12.48 1.32
N VAL A 95 7.11 12.53 0.11
CA VAL A 95 7.24 11.36 -0.78
C VAL A 95 8.11 10.28 -0.14
N PHE A 96 9.30 10.62 0.34
CA PHE A 96 10.24 9.68 0.93
C PHE A 96 9.62 8.89 2.10
N ARG A 97 8.84 9.57 2.95
CA ARG A 97 8.13 8.94 4.05
C ARG A 97 7.06 7.96 3.59
N ASN A 98 6.26 8.35 2.60
CA ASN A 98 5.22 7.49 2.05
C ASN A 98 5.81 6.24 1.34
N CYS A 99 6.93 6.39 0.64
CA CYS A 99 7.68 5.25 0.08
C CYS A 99 8.11 4.27 1.19
N GLY A 100 8.68 4.79 2.27
CA GLY A 100 9.16 3.99 3.39
C GLY A 100 8.08 3.12 4.03
N PHE A 101 6.89 3.68 4.25
CA PHE A 101 5.77 2.92 4.80
C PHE A 101 5.28 1.80 3.88
N ILE A 102 5.27 2.04 2.57
CA ILE A 102 4.80 1.06 1.58
C ILE A 102 5.79 -0.10 1.43
N ILE A 103 7.09 0.20 1.42
CA ILE A 103 8.12 -0.85 1.48
C ILE A 103 7.99 -1.65 2.78
N GLY A 104 7.67 -1.00 3.90
CA GLY A 104 7.38 -1.68 5.17
C GLY A 104 6.22 -2.68 5.06
N THR A 105 5.11 -2.28 4.42
CA THR A 105 3.97 -3.18 4.16
C THR A 105 4.35 -4.36 3.27
N ILE A 106 5.18 -4.14 2.24
CA ILE A 106 5.66 -5.22 1.36
C ILE A 106 6.49 -6.23 2.14
N LEU A 107 7.43 -5.77 2.96
CA LEU A 107 8.30 -6.64 3.77
C LEU A 107 7.50 -7.43 4.79
N LEU A 108 6.55 -6.79 5.49
CA LEU A 108 5.63 -7.46 6.40
C LEU A 108 4.83 -8.54 5.67
N ARG A 109 4.34 -8.23 4.46
CA ARG A 109 3.58 -9.21 3.70
C ARG A 109 4.44 -10.37 3.22
N ARG A 110 5.69 -10.12 2.82
CA ARG A 110 6.62 -11.19 2.47
C ARG A 110 6.91 -12.10 3.65
N ALA A 111 7.00 -11.55 4.86
CA ALA A 111 7.19 -12.33 6.08
C ALA A 111 6.06 -13.34 6.33
N LEU A 112 4.81 -13.00 5.99
CA LEU A 112 3.64 -13.87 6.20
C LEU A 112 3.55 -15.09 5.26
N VAL A 113 4.42 -15.20 4.25
CA VAL A 113 4.36 -16.23 3.20
C VAL A 113 5.61 -17.13 3.20
N ILE A 114 6.55 -16.90 4.11
CA ILE A 114 7.85 -17.60 4.14
C ILE A 114 8.06 -18.27 5.49
N GLU A 115 9.02 -19.20 5.53
CA GLU A 115 9.41 -19.92 6.74
C GLU A 115 9.65 -18.98 7.94
N PRO A 116 9.25 -19.37 9.17
CA PRO A 116 9.19 -18.48 10.33
C PRO A 116 10.51 -17.77 10.66
N TRP A 117 11.64 -18.45 10.45
CA TRP A 117 12.97 -17.87 10.70
C TRP A 117 13.30 -16.73 9.74
N HIS A 118 12.90 -16.87 8.47
CA HIS A 118 13.08 -15.82 7.47
C HIS A 118 12.06 -14.70 7.72
N ALA A 119 10.82 -15.03 8.09
CA ALA A 119 9.76 -14.07 8.41
C ALA A 119 10.23 -13.03 9.45
N LEU A 120 10.85 -13.48 10.53
CA LEU A 120 11.39 -12.61 11.57
C LEU A 120 12.41 -11.60 11.04
N ALA A 121 13.28 -12.01 10.11
CA ALA A 121 14.26 -11.11 9.50
C ALA A 121 13.60 -10.03 8.65
N TYR A 122 12.56 -10.37 7.88
CA TYR A 122 11.79 -9.41 7.09
C TYR A 122 10.99 -8.44 7.97
N GLU A 123 10.38 -8.93 9.06
CA GLU A 123 9.69 -8.07 10.03
C GLU A 123 10.63 -7.10 10.73
N ALA A 124 11.79 -7.57 11.19
CA ALA A 124 12.81 -6.72 11.81
C ALA A 124 13.33 -5.65 10.83
N THR A 125 13.55 -6.03 9.57
CA THR A 125 13.99 -5.10 8.52
C THR A 125 12.90 -4.08 8.19
N SER A 126 11.63 -4.50 8.16
CA SER A 126 10.49 -3.60 7.96
C SER A 126 10.37 -2.57 9.08
N ALA A 127 10.44 -3.02 10.34
CA ALA A 127 10.39 -2.15 11.50
C ALA A 127 11.57 -1.16 11.53
N LEU A 128 12.78 -1.64 11.22
CA LEU A 128 13.97 -0.80 11.12
C LEU A 128 13.82 0.27 10.03
N LEU A 129 13.33 -0.12 8.84
CA LEU A 129 13.10 0.80 7.73
C LEU A 129 12.08 1.89 8.11
N ALA A 130 10.97 1.50 8.72
CA ALA A 130 9.96 2.44 9.18
C ALA A 130 10.54 3.44 10.21
N LEU A 131 11.33 2.95 11.17
CA LEU A 131 12.03 3.79 12.15
C LEU A 131 13.01 4.75 11.48
N LEU A 132 13.84 4.27 10.55
CA LEU A 132 14.81 5.09 9.82
C LEU A 132 14.12 6.20 9.05
N VAL A 133 13.00 5.89 8.38
CA VAL A 133 12.20 6.86 7.63
C VAL A 133 11.62 7.93 8.55
N LEU A 134 11.13 7.54 9.73
CA LEU A 134 10.64 8.50 10.73
C LEU A 134 11.75 9.39 11.27
N LEU A 135 12.93 8.84 11.54
CA LEU A 135 14.10 9.59 12.04
C LEU A 135 14.64 10.56 10.99
N LEU A 136 14.75 10.11 9.73
CA LEU A 136 15.15 10.96 8.60
C LEU A 136 14.19 12.12 8.41
N HIS A 137 12.88 11.85 8.45
CA HIS A 137 11.87 12.89 8.35
C HIS A 137 12.04 13.92 9.49
N ARG A 138 12.17 13.46 10.73
CA ARG A 138 12.38 14.34 11.89
C ARG A 138 13.65 15.19 11.76
N GLY A 139 14.76 14.60 11.31
CA GLY A 139 16.05 15.28 11.16
C GLY A 139 16.09 16.30 10.00
N LEU A 140 15.33 16.06 8.93
CA LEU A 140 15.16 17.01 7.84
C LEU A 140 14.28 18.20 8.27
N THR A 141 13.15 17.94 8.92
CA THR A 141 12.24 18.99 9.39
C THR A 141 12.84 19.85 10.52
N SER A 142 13.77 19.32 11.33
CA SER A 142 14.45 20.12 12.37
C SER A 142 15.50 21.10 11.84
N ARG A 143 15.77 21.14 10.53
CA ARG A 143 16.82 21.96 9.91
C ARG A 143 16.32 23.15 9.09
N GLU A 144 15.01 23.28 8.88
CA GLU A 144 14.45 24.53 8.35
C GLU A 144 14.39 25.57 9.48
N PRO A 145 15.08 26.72 9.37
CA PRO A 145 14.86 27.83 10.28
C PRO A 145 13.46 28.38 10.01
N GLU A 146 12.71 28.66 11.08
CA GLU A 146 11.49 29.48 10.98
C GLU A 146 11.89 30.88 10.49
N ASP A 147 11.63 31.17 9.21
CA ASP A 147 11.63 32.52 8.65
C ASP A 147 10.29 33.23 8.94
#